data_AF-A0A117QWK7-F1
#
_entry.id   AF-A0A117QWK7-F1
#
_cell.length_a   1.000
_cell.length_b   1.000
_cell.length_c   1.000
_cell.angle_alpha   90.00
_cell.angle_beta   90.00
_cell.angle_gamma   90.00
#
_symmetry.space_group_name_H-M   'P 1'
#
loop_
_entity.id
_entity.type
_entity.pdbx_description
1 polymer ?
#
loop_
_entity_poly.entity_id
_entity_poly.type
_entity_poly.pdbx_seq_one_letter_code
_entity_poly.pdbx_strand_id
1 'polypeptide(L)' 'MREILDAHVAEPGLAVVEVAAADDETTLAVQELLAARCAIAPADRTTRQPGEPGVRLRCFLDLRQEPDS' A
#
# COMPACT_ATOMS: atom_id res chain seq x y z
N MET A 1 4.87 7.70 9.21
CA MET A 1 3.59 7.04 8.84
C MET A 1 2.84 6.63 10.10
N ARG A 2 1.53 6.32 10.01
CA ARG A 2 0.75 5.85 11.19
C ARG A 2 1.26 4.48 11.66
N GLU A 3 0.90 4.03 12.85
CA GLU A 3 1.25 2.69 13.32
C GLU A 3 0.57 1.59 12.47
N ILE A 4 1.14 0.39 12.43
CA ILE A 4 0.48 -0.82 11.90
C ILE A 4 -0.09 -1.56 13.11
N LEU A 5 -1.42 -1.55 13.22
CA LEU A 5 -2.16 -2.28 14.25
C LEU A 5 -2.34 -3.76 13.87
N ASP A 6 -2.48 -4.63 14.88
CA ASP A 6 -2.75 -6.08 14.71
C ASP A 6 -3.96 -6.35 13.82
N ALA A 7 -4.99 -5.50 13.88
CA ALA A 7 -6.19 -5.62 13.05
C ALA A 7 -5.90 -5.62 11.54
N HIS A 8 -4.78 -5.01 11.09
CA HIS A 8 -4.42 -4.98 9.68
C HIS A 8 -3.78 -6.29 9.16
N VAL A 9 -3.38 -7.19 10.07
CA VAL A 9 -2.69 -8.45 9.76
C VAL A 9 -3.30 -9.62 10.56
N ALA A 10 -4.56 -9.48 10.96
CA ALA A 10 -5.23 -10.40 11.87
C ALA A 10 -5.42 -11.82 11.29
N GLU A 11 -5.36 -11.97 9.96
CA GLU A 11 -5.61 -13.23 9.27
C GLU A 11 -4.53 -13.50 8.21
N PRO A 12 -4.15 -14.77 7.98
CA PRO A 12 -3.24 -15.12 6.89
C PRO A 12 -3.73 -14.60 5.55
N GLY A 13 -2.86 -13.93 4.80
CA GLY A 13 -3.19 -13.31 3.52
C GLY A 13 -3.50 -11.81 3.60
N LEU A 14 -3.66 -11.25 4.81
CA LEU A 14 -3.68 -9.78 5.00
C LEU A 14 -2.26 -9.24 5.16
N ALA A 15 -1.95 -8.13 4.48
CA ALA A 15 -0.65 -7.49 4.57
C ALA A 15 -0.75 -5.96 4.48
N VAL A 16 0.21 -5.28 5.10
CA VAL A 16 0.43 -3.84 4.92
C VAL A 16 1.75 -3.65 4.18
N VAL A 17 1.71 -2.93 3.07
CA VAL A 17 2.91 -2.59 2.30
C VAL A 17 3.13 -1.09 2.38
N GLU A 18 4.36 -0.73 2.74
CA GLU A 18 4.80 0.65 2.68
C GLU A 18 5.77 0.86 1.52
N VAL A 19 5.46 1.84 0.68
CA VAL A 19 6.24 2.19 -0.51
C VAL A 19 6.92 3.54 -0.28
N ALA A 20 8.15 3.67 -0.76
CA ALA A 20 8.86 4.94 -0.88
C ALA A 20 9.30 5.10 -2.35
N ALA A 21 8.98 6.23 -2.97
CA ALA A 21 9.42 6.54 -4.33
C ALA A 21 9.82 8.02 -4.45
N ALA A 22 10.46 8.38 -5.56
CA ALA A 22 10.92 9.76 -5.77
C ALA A 22 9.75 10.77 -5.87
N ASP A 23 8.63 10.32 -6.42
CA ASP A 23 7.47 11.13 -6.80
C ASP A 23 6.15 10.36 -6.61
N ASP A 24 5.04 11.09 -6.69
CA ASP A 24 3.70 10.55 -6.57
C ASP A 24 3.34 9.61 -7.73
N GLU A 25 3.80 9.89 -8.95
CA GLU A 25 3.50 9.09 -10.15
C GLU A 25 4.01 7.65 -10.00
N THR A 26 5.28 7.51 -9.61
CA THR A 26 5.90 6.20 -9.36
C THR A 26 5.18 5.47 -8.23
N THR A 27 4.79 6.21 -7.19
CA THR A 27 4.10 5.65 -6.04
C THR A 27 2.72 5.11 -6.40
N LEU A 28 1.96 5.84 -7.22
CA LEU A 28 0.66 5.43 -7.74
C LEU A 28 0.78 4.25 -8.69
N ALA A 29 1.78 4.22 -9.57
CA ALA A 29 2.03 3.08 -10.46
C ALA A 29 2.28 1.78 -9.68
N VAL A 30 3.00 1.85 -8.55
CA VAL A 30 3.17 0.69 -7.65
C VAL A 30 1.84 0.26 -7.03
N GLN A 31 1.00 1.22 -6.60
CA GLN A 31 -0.33 0.91 -6.08
C GLN A 31 -1.20 0.17 -7.11
N GLU A 32 -1.22 0.65 -8.35
CA GLU A 32 -1.98 0.03 -9.44
C GLU A 32 -1.48 -1.40 -9.75
N LEU A 33 -0.16 -1.60 -9.77
CA LEU A 33 0.43 -2.93 -10.00
C LEU A 33 0.03 -3.93 -8.91
N LEU A 34 -0.02 -3.48 -7.66
CA LEU A 34 -0.47 -4.32 -6.56
C LEU A 34 -1.99 -4.56 -6.65
N ALA A 35 -2.78 -3.55 -7.04
CA ALA A 35 -4.24 -3.63 -7.13
C ALA A 35 -4.69 -4.59 -8.25
N ALA A 36 -3.90 -4.70 -9.32
CA ALA A 36 -4.14 -5.65 -10.40
C ALA A 36 -3.94 -7.11 -10.00
N ARG A 37 -3.29 -7.40 -8.85
CA ARG A 37 -2.95 -8.76 -8.42
C ARG A 37 -3.65 -9.20 -7.14
N CYS A 38 -4.16 -8.28 -6.35
CA CYS A 38 -4.78 -8.55 -5.05
C CYS A 38 -5.89 -7.53 -4.81
N ALA A 39 -6.90 -7.86 -4.00
CA ALA A 39 -7.82 -6.83 -3.56
C ALA A 39 -7.05 -5.82 -2.69
N ILE A 40 -7.13 -4.55 -3.07
CA ILE A 40 -6.53 -3.44 -2.34
C ILE A 40 -7.64 -2.53 -1.86
N ALA A 41 -7.62 -2.23 -0.55
CA ALA A 41 -8.22 -0.99 -0.09
C ALA A 41 -7.27 0.14 -0.52
N PRO A 42 -7.69 1.04 -1.43
CA PRO A 42 -6.82 2.08 -1.96
C PRO A 42 -6.16 2.85 -0.81
N ALA A 43 -4.88 3.15 -0.97
CA ALA A 43 -4.18 4.01 -0.04
C ALA A 43 -4.86 5.39 -0.01
N ASP A 44 -5.17 5.87 1.19
CA ASP A 44 -5.96 7.08 1.41
C ASP A 44 -5.26 8.37 0.93
N ARG A 45 -3.91 8.34 0.81
CA ARG A 45 -3.08 9.42 0.23
C ARG A 45 -1.60 9.05 0.18
N THR A 46 -0.88 9.57 -0.81
CA THR A 46 0.58 9.72 -0.75
C THR A 46 0.94 10.78 0.30
N THR A 47 2.02 10.57 1.05
CA THR A 47 2.49 11.50 2.08
C THR A 47 3.98 11.79 1.90
N ARG A 48 4.37 13.05 2.02
CA ARG A 48 5.78 13.45 2.06
C ARG A 48 6.18 13.67 3.51
N GLN A 49 7.01 12.78 4.07
CA GLN A 49 7.48 12.94 5.45
C GLN A 49 8.69 13.88 5.51
N PRO A 50 8.66 14.95 6.33
CA PRO A 50 9.82 15.80 6.53
C PRO A 50 11.02 15.00 7.04
N GLY A 51 12.17 15.14 6.37
CA GLY A 51 13.40 14.41 6.72
C GLY A 51 13.51 13.01 6.10
N GLU A 52 12.47 12.50 5.43
CA GLU A 52 12.54 11.26 4.66
C GLU A 52 12.69 11.54 3.16
N PRO A 53 13.44 10.71 2.41
CA PRO A 53 13.57 10.87 0.98
C PRO A 53 12.26 10.48 0.28
N GLY A 54 11.84 11.33 -0.67
CA GLY A 54 10.75 11.02 -1.59
C GLY A 54 9.35 11.09 -0.97
N VAL A 55 8.43 10.37 -1.60
CA VAL A 55 7.02 10.24 -1.26
C VAL A 55 6.76 8.84 -0.72
N ARG A 56 5.90 8.75 0.31
CA ARG A 56 5.51 7.52 0.98
C ARG A 56 4.05 7.18 0.66
N LEU A 57 3.77 5.89 0.49
CA LEU A 57 2.41 5.35 0.38
C LEU A 57 2.27 4.11 1.25
N ARG A 58 1.06 3.90 1.74
CA ARG A 58 0.67 2.68 2.45
C ARG A 58 -0.50 2.02 1.76
N CYS A 59 -0.34 0.77 1.34
CA CYS A 59 -1.39 -0.06 0.79
C CYS A 59 -1.76 -1.18 1.76
N PHE A 60 -3.04 -1.52 1.83
CA PHE A 60 -3.53 -2.70 2.53
C PHE A 60 -3.91 -3.74 1.49
N LEU A 61 -3.29 -4.92 1.59
CA LEU A 61 -3.46 -6.01 0.63
C LEU A 61 -4.27 -7.12 1.28
N ASP A 62 -5.22 -7.67 0.53
CA ASP A 62 -5.82 -8.97 0.79
C ASP A 62 -5.44 -9.93 -0.36
N LEU A 63 -4.48 -10.81 -0.08
CA LEU A 63 -3.95 -11.80 -1.02
C LEU A 63 -4.89 -12.97 -1.26
N ARG A 64 -5.98 -13.09 -0.48
CA ARG A 64 -6.96 -14.19 -0.60
C ARG A 64 -7.98 -13.92 -1.70
N GLN A 65 -8.13 -12.66 -2.08
CA GLN A 65 -8.97 -12.23 -3.18
C GLN A 65 -8.15 -12.42 -4.45
N GLU A 66 -8.52 -13.42 -5.25
CA GLU A 66 -7.97 -13.56 -6.60
C GLU A 66 -8.34 -12.31 -7.41
N PRO A 67 -7.44 -11.80 -8.26
CA PRO A 67 -7.76 -10.66 -9.11
C PRO A 67 -8.99 -11.03 -9.96
N ASP A 68 -9.97 -10.14 -10.00
CA ASP A 68 -11.16 -10.28 -10.87
C ASP A 68 -10.65 -10.53 -12.29
N SER A 69 -10.92 -11.72 -12.85
CA SER A 69 -10.31 -12.20 -14.11
C SER A 69 -10.77 -11.44 -15.34
#